data_AF-A0AAW0VPH1-F1
#
_entry.id   AF-A0AAW0VPH1-F1
#
_cell.length_a   1.000
_cell.length_b   1.000
_cell.length_c   1.000
_cell.angle_alpha   90.00
_cell.angle_beta   90.00
_cell.angle_gamma   90.00
#
_symmetry.space_group_name_H-M   'P 1'
#
loop_
_entity.id
_entity.type
_entity.pdbx_description
1 polymer ?
#
loop_
_entity_poly.entity_id
_entity_poly.type
_entity_poly.pdbx_seq_one_letter_code
_entity_poly.pdbx_strand_id
1 'polypeptide(L)'
;HTVLRFSRPWVTCDHEADLQLSDDTVRVIWSYNDDDPTDVMMMKRHKQRGTKSLFLREAQFAVPSFSDDVKMWDVFSPNVTLPDDLTTLYWCKLYKIPPLPRKTHVIGFVPVIEEKNLEHVHHILLYECHLPDSDHHYEKWIDLQGSQCYGANMPVSWKYCTSPIVAWAVGGEGEMYPDHAGLPLGEEHGGATYFLMETHYDNPNLRPG
;
A
#
# COMPACT_ATOMS: atom_id res chain seq x y z
N HIS A 1 33.51 -2.53 0.36
CA HIS A 1 32.23 -3.16 -0.02
C HIS A 1 32.55 -4.32 -0.95
N THR A 2 31.91 -5.47 -0.78
CA THR A 2 32.09 -6.63 -1.67
C THR A 2 30.81 -6.81 -2.47
N VAL A 3 30.92 -6.97 -3.79
CA VAL A 3 29.77 -7.17 -4.68
C VAL A 3 29.93 -8.53 -5.37
N LEU A 4 28.93 -9.39 -5.21
CA LEU A 4 28.83 -10.67 -5.90
C LEU A 4 27.73 -10.55 -6.95
N ARG A 5 28.04 -10.94 -8.19
CA ARG A 5 27.11 -10.91 -9.32
C ARG A 5 27.02 -12.30 -9.94
N PHE A 6 25.81 -12.79 -10.15
CA PHE A 6 25.53 -14.06 -10.81
C PHE A 6 24.31 -13.93 -11.73
N SER A 7 24.10 -14.93 -12.56
CA SER A 7 22.94 -15.05 -13.44
C SER A 7 22.44 -16.50 -13.44
N ARG A 8 21.13 -16.66 -13.59
CA ARG A 8 20.47 -17.97 -13.64
C ARG A 8 19.38 -17.97 -14.72
N PRO A 9 19.19 -19.05 -15.48
CA PRO A 9 18.03 -19.20 -16.35
C PRO A 9 16.70 -19.16 -15.56
N TRP A 10 15.62 -18.71 -16.21
CA TRP A 10 14.26 -18.80 -15.65
C TRP A 10 13.83 -20.25 -15.44
N VAL A 11 14.10 -21.07 -16.45
CA VAL A 11 13.82 -22.50 -16.50
C VAL A 11 15.13 -23.23 -16.75
N THR A 12 15.46 -24.18 -15.88
CA THR A 12 16.60 -25.08 -16.04
C THR A 12 16.10 -26.46 -16.48
N CYS A 13 17.01 -27.36 -16.87
CA CYS A 13 16.66 -28.73 -17.25
C CYS A 13 16.50 -29.68 -16.05
N ASP A 14 16.86 -29.24 -14.84
CA ASP A 14 16.76 -30.01 -13.61
C ASP A 14 15.47 -29.66 -12.86
N HIS A 15 14.34 -30.14 -13.37
CA HIS A 15 13.03 -29.81 -12.80
C HIS A 15 12.77 -30.43 -11.42
N GLU A 16 13.60 -31.38 -10.97
CA GLU A 16 13.44 -32.03 -9.67
C GLU A 16 14.13 -31.26 -8.53
N ALA A 17 15.30 -30.67 -8.80
CA ALA A 17 16.07 -29.94 -7.78
C ALA A 17 15.93 -28.42 -7.85
N ASP A 18 15.67 -27.86 -9.04
CA ASP A 18 15.62 -26.41 -9.24
C ASP A 18 14.20 -25.83 -9.15
N LEU A 19 14.07 -24.69 -8.46
CA LEU A 19 12.84 -23.90 -8.49
C LEU A 19 12.66 -23.24 -9.87
N GLN A 20 11.60 -23.60 -10.58
CA GLN A 20 11.24 -22.90 -11.81
C GLN A 20 10.79 -21.47 -11.49
N LEU A 21 11.38 -20.47 -12.14
CA LEU A 21 11.01 -19.08 -11.96
C LEU A 21 9.95 -18.69 -13.00
N SER A 22 8.85 -18.14 -12.52
CA SER A 22 7.70 -17.70 -13.31
C SER A 22 7.47 -16.19 -13.13
N ASP A 23 6.29 -15.71 -13.53
CA ASP A 23 5.77 -14.40 -13.19
C ASP A 23 5.19 -14.36 -11.76
N ASP A 24 5.45 -15.37 -10.92
CA ASP A 24 4.98 -15.36 -9.53
C ASP A 24 5.99 -14.69 -8.59
N THR A 25 5.51 -14.33 -7.40
CA THR A 25 6.35 -13.88 -6.30
C THR A 25 7.35 -14.97 -5.89
N VAL A 26 8.64 -14.61 -5.90
CA VAL A 26 9.74 -15.49 -5.50
C VAL A 26 10.19 -15.13 -4.09
N ARG A 27 10.19 -16.12 -3.19
CA ARG A 27 10.71 -15.95 -1.83
C ARG A 27 12.21 -16.22 -1.80
N VAL A 28 13.00 -15.16 -1.75
CA VAL A 28 14.45 -15.25 -1.57
C VAL A 28 14.76 -15.46 -0.10
N ILE A 29 15.60 -16.44 0.19
CA ILE A 29 16.13 -16.70 1.53
C ILE A 29 17.58 -16.23 1.58
N TRP A 30 17.98 -15.63 2.70
CA TRP A 30 19.35 -15.22 2.91
C TRP A 30 19.81 -15.61 4.31
N SER A 31 21.09 -15.89 4.43
CA SER A 31 21.73 -16.18 5.72
C SER A 31 23.23 -15.99 5.61
N TYR A 32 23.83 -15.49 6.68
CA TYR A 32 25.29 -15.41 6.81
C TYR A 32 25.73 -15.71 8.26
N ASN A 33 27.04 -15.86 8.44
CA ASN A 33 27.67 -16.12 9.72
C ASN A 33 28.92 -15.25 9.83
N ASP A 34 29.30 -14.89 11.05
CA ASP A 34 30.54 -14.14 11.32
C ASP A 34 31.77 -15.07 11.21
N ASP A 35 31.58 -16.38 11.43
CA ASP A 35 32.61 -17.40 11.27
C ASP A 35 32.59 -18.01 9.86
N ASP A 36 33.77 -18.12 9.24
CA ASP A 36 33.93 -18.86 7.99
C ASP A 36 33.66 -20.37 8.18
N PRO A 37 32.98 -21.03 7.23
CA PRO A 37 32.77 -22.48 7.29
C PRO A 37 34.10 -23.20 7.12
N THR A 38 34.36 -24.19 7.98
CA THR A 38 35.56 -25.05 7.87
C THR A 38 35.41 -26.11 6.78
N ASP A 39 34.18 -26.45 6.42
CA ASP A 39 33.81 -27.38 5.35
C ASP A 39 32.40 -27.05 4.82
N VAL A 40 32.15 -27.28 3.54
CA VAL A 40 30.86 -27.01 2.87
C VAL A 40 29.69 -27.83 3.45
N MET A 41 29.95 -28.99 4.03
CA MET A 41 28.95 -29.83 4.69
C MET A 41 28.81 -29.52 6.18
N MET A 42 29.74 -28.75 6.77
CA MET A 42 29.73 -28.35 8.18
C MET A 42 29.44 -26.86 8.35
N MET A 43 28.29 -26.42 7.85
CA MET A 43 27.80 -25.07 8.08
C MET A 43 27.21 -24.96 9.49
N LYS A 44 27.80 -24.08 10.32
CA LYS A 44 27.23 -23.71 11.62
C LYS A 44 25.87 -23.03 11.42
N ARG A 45 24.94 -23.20 12.37
CA ARG A 45 23.62 -22.54 12.36
C ARG A 45 23.79 -21.02 12.21
N HIS A 46 23.20 -20.46 11.16
CA HIS A 46 23.21 -19.02 10.89
C HIS A 46 22.44 -18.24 11.96
N LYS A 47 23.04 -17.15 12.45
CA LYS A 47 22.41 -16.22 13.38
C LYS A 47 21.71 -15.07 12.64
N GLN A 48 22.36 -14.46 11.64
CA GLN A 48 21.67 -13.53 10.75
C GLN A 48 21.09 -14.31 9.56
N ARG A 49 19.76 -14.32 9.47
CA ARG A 49 19.01 -14.97 8.41
C ARG A 49 17.69 -14.26 8.21
N GLY A 50 17.12 -14.39 7.03
CA GLY A 50 15.83 -13.79 6.72
C GLY A 50 15.29 -14.26 5.39
N THR A 51 14.12 -13.74 5.04
CA THR A 51 13.49 -13.98 3.75
C THR A 51 12.96 -12.66 3.19
N LYS A 52 12.95 -12.51 1.87
CA LYS A 52 12.34 -11.39 1.17
C LYS A 52 11.55 -11.91 -0.04
N SER A 53 10.30 -11.50 -0.17
CA SER A 53 9.49 -11.77 -1.36
C SER A 53 9.84 -10.75 -2.44
N LEU A 54 10.10 -11.21 -3.65
CA LEU A 54 10.49 -10.39 -4.80
C LEU A 54 9.70 -10.80 -6.03
N PHE A 55 9.36 -9.83 -6.86
CA PHE A 55 8.84 -10.09 -8.20
C PHE A 55 9.99 -9.94 -9.21
N LEU A 56 10.56 -11.08 -9.65
CA LEU A 56 11.83 -11.04 -10.39
C LEU A 56 11.69 -10.59 -11.85
N ARG A 57 10.50 -10.73 -12.45
CA ARG A 57 10.24 -10.41 -13.87
C ARG A 57 9.69 -9.02 -14.11
N GLU A 58 9.07 -8.43 -13.10
CA GLU A 58 8.41 -7.15 -13.24
C GLU A 58 9.43 -6.03 -13.20
N ALA A 59 9.15 -4.97 -13.96
CA ALA A 59 9.94 -3.77 -13.85
C ALA A 59 9.82 -3.25 -12.41
N GLN A 60 10.95 -2.91 -11.80
CA GLN A 60 10.90 -2.25 -10.49
C GLN A 60 10.06 -1.00 -10.62
N PHE A 61 9.17 -0.79 -9.64
CA PHE A 61 8.34 0.40 -9.63
C PHE A 61 9.25 1.63 -9.61
N ALA A 62 9.00 2.54 -10.55
CA ALA A 62 9.70 3.80 -10.64
C ALA A 62 8.66 4.90 -10.83
N VAL A 63 8.69 5.88 -9.93
CA VAL A 63 7.91 7.10 -10.10
C VAL A 63 8.49 7.83 -11.32
N PRO A 64 7.71 8.04 -12.40
CA PRO A 64 8.22 8.72 -13.57
C PRO A 64 8.52 10.19 -13.25
N SER A 65 9.41 10.80 -14.03
CA SER A 65 9.60 12.24 -13.95
C SER A 65 8.36 12.94 -14.50
N PHE A 66 7.68 13.68 -13.63
CA PHE A 66 6.49 14.42 -14.01
C PHE A 66 6.82 15.83 -14.50
N SER A 67 5.96 16.35 -15.37
CA SER A 67 5.93 17.76 -15.76
C SER A 67 5.33 18.64 -14.65
N ASP A 68 5.54 19.95 -14.75
CA ASP A 68 5.10 20.95 -13.75
C ASP A 68 3.59 20.99 -13.50
N ASP A 69 2.78 20.36 -14.36
CA ASP A 69 1.33 20.30 -14.22
C ASP A 69 0.82 19.14 -13.36
N VAL A 70 1.71 18.21 -12.96
CA VAL A 70 1.39 17.15 -12.01
C VAL A 70 1.49 17.69 -10.58
N LYS A 71 0.48 17.38 -9.78
CA LYS A 71 0.37 17.80 -8.39
C LYS A 71 0.27 16.58 -7.49
N MET A 72 0.84 16.70 -6.30
CA MET A 72 0.68 15.71 -5.24
C MET A 72 -0.49 16.10 -4.34
N TRP A 73 -1.33 15.13 -4.03
CA TRP A 73 -2.39 15.27 -3.04
C TRP A 73 -2.15 14.27 -1.91
N ASP A 74 -1.75 14.80 -0.76
CA ASP A 74 -1.46 13.99 0.40
C ASP A 74 -2.75 13.62 1.15
N VAL A 75 -3.00 12.32 1.26
CA VAL A 75 -4.16 11.75 1.96
C VAL A 75 -3.64 10.86 3.09
N PHE A 76 -3.54 11.43 4.29
CA PHE A 76 -2.97 10.75 5.45
C PHE A 76 -4.03 10.35 6.46
N SER A 77 -3.99 9.10 6.89
CA SER A 77 -4.69 8.65 8.09
C SER A 77 -4.35 9.58 9.28
N PRO A 78 -5.30 9.88 10.18
CA PRO A 78 -5.00 10.70 11.35
C PRO A 78 -4.11 9.92 12.34
N ASN A 79 -3.69 10.57 13.41
CA ASN A 79 -2.97 9.92 14.50
C ASN A 79 -3.91 8.97 15.27
N VAL A 80 -4.08 7.75 14.76
CA VAL A 80 -4.89 6.68 15.36
C VAL A 80 -4.05 5.95 16.40
N THR A 81 -4.53 5.89 17.63
CA THR A 81 -3.93 5.06 18.69
C THR A 81 -4.50 3.65 18.58
N LEU A 82 -3.62 2.65 18.48
CA LEU A 82 -4.03 1.25 18.48
C LEU A 82 -4.42 0.82 19.90
N PRO A 83 -5.64 0.29 20.09
CA PRO A 83 -6.04 -0.24 21.38
C PRO A 83 -5.34 -1.59 21.66
N ASP A 84 -5.21 -1.93 22.94
CA ASP A 84 -4.60 -3.16 23.43
C ASP A 84 -5.60 -4.32 23.64
N ASP A 85 -6.84 -4.15 23.19
CA ASP A 85 -7.91 -5.16 23.25
C ASP A 85 -8.45 -5.59 21.88
N LEU A 86 -7.94 -5.02 20.79
CA LEU A 86 -8.31 -5.37 19.41
C LEU A 86 -7.08 -5.75 18.60
N THR A 87 -7.13 -6.93 17.98
CA THR A 87 -6.07 -7.41 17.09
C THR A 87 -6.14 -6.81 15.70
N THR A 88 -7.30 -6.30 15.28
CA THR A 88 -7.53 -5.71 13.97
C THR A 88 -8.35 -4.44 14.11
N LEU A 89 -7.87 -3.36 13.50
CA LEU A 89 -8.55 -2.06 13.48
C LEU A 89 -8.63 -1.56 12.05
N TYR A 90 -9.85 -1.32 11.58
CA TYR A 90 -10.11 -0.61 10.33
C TYR A 90 -10.51 0.82 10.68
N TRP A 91 -9.75 1.80 10.22
CA TRP A 91 -10.03 3.21 10.47
C TRP A 91 -10.42 3.93 9.19
N CYS A 92 -11.56 4.61 9.23
CA CYS A 92 -12.17 5.29 8.11
C CYS A 92 -12.12 6.80 8.32
N LYS A 93 -11.57 7.55 7.36
CA LYS A 93 -11.63 9.01 7.35
C LYS A 93 -12.04 9.53 5.98
N LEU A 94 -12.89 10.54 5.98
CA LEU A 94 -13.38 11.18 4.76
C LEU A 94 -12.47 12.35 4.36
N TYR A 95 -12.27 12.52 3.06
CA TYR A 95 -11.51 13.58 2.45
C TYR A 95 -12.30 14.22 1.32
N LYS A 96 -11.99 15.48 1.07
CA LYS A 96 -12.47 16.24 -0.08
C LYS A 96 -11.26 16.56 -0.95
N ILE A 97 -11.44 16.51 -2.26
CA ILE A 97 -10.38 16.93 -3.19
C ILE A 97 -9.99 18.40 -2.93
N PRO A 98 -8.72 18.77 -3.16
CA PRO A 98 -8.32 20.17 -3.12
C PRO A 98 -9.04 20.96 -4.24
N PRO A 99 -9.09 22.29 -4.18
CA PRO A 99 -9.62 23.10 -5.27
C PRO A 99 -8.85 22.86 -6.57
N LEU A 100 -9.55 22.47 -7.64
CA LEU A 100 -8.98 22.20 -8.96
C LEU A 100 -9.48 23.25 -9.96
N PRO A 101 -8.59 24.02 -10.63
CA PRO A 101 -9.00 25.07 -11.56
C PRO A 101 -9.49 24.54 -12.92
N ARG A 102 -9.24 23.26 -13.20
CA ARG A 102 -9.58 22.57 -14.45
C ARG A 102 -9.72 21.08 -14.18
N LYS A 103 -10.37 20.36 -15.11
CA LYS A 103 -10.43 18.89 -15.10
C LYS A 103 -9.04 18.31 -14.87
N THR A 104 -8.91 17.55 -13.79
CA THR A 104 -7.67 16.91 -13.37
C THR A 104 -7.94 15.43 -13.21
N HIS A 105 -6.94 14.60 -13.51
CA HIS A 105 -7.04 13.15 -13.37
C HIS A 105 -6.01 12.66 -12.36
N VAL A 106 -6.38 11.65 -11.57
CA VAL A 106 -5.42 10.81 -10.85
C VAL A 106 -4.70 9.95 -11.88
N ILE A 107 -3.38 9.93 -11.82
CA ILE A 107 -2.50 9.19 -12.74
C ILE A 107 -1.65 8.15 -12.02
N GLY A 108 -1.84 7.98 -10.71
CA GLY A 108 -1.10 7.03 -9.90
C GLY A 108 -1.09 7.41 -8.43
N PHE A 109 -0.44 6.58 -7.62
CA PHE A 109 -0.25 6.80 -6.19
C PHE A 109 1.05 6.16 -5.71
N VAL A 110 1.54 6.65 -4.57
CA VAL A 110 2.61 6.02 -3.80
C VAL A 110 2.21 5.96 -2.33
N PRO A 111 2.53 4.87 -1.61
CA PRO A 111 2.28 4.80 -0.18
C PRO A 111 3.23 5.73 0.60
N VAL A 112 2.70 6.37 1.64
CA VAL A 112 3.49 7.15 2.59
C VAL A 112 3.26 6.59 3.98
N ILE A 113 4.25 5.86 4.50
CA ILE A 113 4.17 5.17 5.79
C ILE A 113 5.45 5.43 6.57
N GLU A 114 5.31 5.89 7.82
CA GLU A 114 6.45 6.07 8.71
C GLU A 114 7.06 4.70 9.08
N GLU A 115 8.38 4.61 9.16
CA GLU A 115 9.11 3.35 9.40
C GLU A 115 8.64 2.62 10.67
N LYS A 116 8.39 3.36 11.76
CA LYS A 116 7.89 2.83 13.03
C LYS A 116 6.48 2.19 12.93
N ASN A 117 5.71 2.51 11.90
CA ASN A 117 4.34 2.03 11.71
C ASN A 117 4.27 0.84 10.73
N LEU A 118 5.37 0.49 10.05
CA LEU A 118 5.39 -0.57 9.02
C LEU A 118 4.94 -1.95 9.53
N GLU A 119 5.16 -2.27 10.82
CA GLU A 119 4.69 -3.53 11.41
C GLU A 119 3.16 -3.59 11.53
N HIS A 120 2.50 -2.42 11.60
CA HIS A 120 1.08 -2.33 11.91
C HIS A 120 0.21 -2.02 10.69
N VAL A 121 0.68 -1.25 9.72
CA VAL A 121 -0.13 -0.89 8.55
C VAL A 121 -0.16 -2.06 7.55
N HIS A 122 -1.31 -2.73 7.44
CA HIS A 122 -1.45 -3.93 6.61
C HIS A 122 -1.99 -3.61 5.20
N HIS A 123 -3.02 -2.77 5.08
CA HIS A 123 -3.48 -2.25 3.79
C HIS A 123 -4.13 -0.86 3.93
N ILE A 124 -4.13 -0.11 2.83
CA ILE A 124 -4.71 1.23 2.71
C ILE A 124 -5.56 1.25 1.44
N LEU A 125 -6.82 1.64 1.57
CA LEU A 125 -7.76 1.76 0.47
C LEU A 125 -8.30 3.18 0.42
N LEU A 126 -8.46 3.73 -0.79
CA LEU A 126 -9.15 5.00 -1.01
C LEU A 126 -10.32 4.78 -1.95
N TYR A 127 -11.52 5.07 -1.48
CA TYR A 127 -12.77 4.88 -2.21
C TYR A 127 -13.33 6.20 -2.69
N GLU A 128 -13.83 6.25 -3.92
CA GLU A 128 -14.75 7.29 -4.35
C GLU A 128 -16.10 7.15 -3.64
N CYS A 129 -16.62 8.29 -3.19
CA CYS A 129 -17.96 8.42 -2.62
C CYS A 129 -18.91 9.06 -3.63
N HIS A 130 -19.98 8.36 -3.96
CA HIS A 130 -20.98 8.82 -4.92
C HIS A 130 -22.36 8.87 -4.28
N LEU A 131 -22.90 10.08 -4.12
CA LEU A 131 -24.29 10.33 -3.69
C LEU A 131 -24.84 11.58 -4.38
N PRO A 132 -26.16 11.62 -4.67
CA PRO A 132 -26.83 12.89 -4.96
C PRO A 132 -26.66 13.86 -3.77
N ASP A 133 -26.48 15.16 -4.06
CA ASP A 133 -26.25 16.20 -3.05
C ASP A 133 -25.12 15.81 -2.07
N SER A 134 -24.00 15.34 -2.63
CA SER A 134 -22.87 14.76 -1.90
C SER A 134 -22.34 15.69 -0.81
N ASP A 135 -22.32 17.00 -1.06
CA ASP A 135 -21.93 18.04 -0.11
C ASP A 135 -22.77 18.02 1.17
N HIS A 136 -24.09 17.87 1.05
CA HIS A 136 -25.00 17.76 2.17
C HIS A 136 -24.71 16.53 3.06
N HIS A 137 -24.24 15.44 2.44
CA HIS A 137 -23.95 14.18 3.12
C HIS A 137 -22.55 14.09 3.71
N TYR A 138 -21.57 14.74 3.07
CA TYR A 138 -20.14 14.50 3.30
C TYR A 138 -19.39 15.67 3.95
N GLU A 139 -19.74 16.93 3.64
CA GLU A 139 -18.92 18.09 4.05
C GLU A 139 -18.70 18.16 5.57
N LYS A 140 -19.72 17.82 6.35
CA LYS A 140 -19.67 17.82 7.83
C LYS A 140 -18.67 16.84 8.46
N TRP A 141 -18.12 15.91 7.68
CA TRP A 141 -17.21 14.87 8.16
C TRP A 141 -15.74 15.16 7.84
N ILE A 142 -15.45 16.14 6.97
CA ILE A 142 -14.11 16.38 6.42
C ILE A 142 -13.10 16.78 7.49
N ASP A 143 -13.51 17.60 8.45
CA ASP A 143 -12.64 18.08 9.53
C ASP A 143 -12.57 17.12 10.74
N LEU A 144 -13.25 15.97 10.69
CA LEU A 144 -13.24 15.01 11.77
C LEU A 144 -12.06 14.04 11.66
N GLN A 145 -11.68 13.45 12.79
CA GLN A 145 -10.61 12.45 12.86
C GLN A 145 -11.00 11.09 12.24
N GLY A 146 -12.19 10.95 11.68
CA GLY A 146 -12.69 9.68 11.22
C GLY A 146 -13.28 8.82 12.34
N SER A 147 -13.53 7.56 12.04
CA SER A 147 -14.08 6.58 12.97
C SER A 147 -13.66 5.17 12.58
N GLN A 148 -13.79 4.23 13.49
CA GLN A 148 -13.69 2.81 13.15
C GLN A 148 -14.66 2.47 12.01
N CYS A 149 -14.15 1.87 10.93
CA CYS A 149 -14.97 1.35 9.84
C CYS A 149 -15.83 0.19 10.36
N TYR A 150 -17.01 -0.01 9.76
CA TYR A 150 -17.93 -1.09 10.10
C TYR A 150 -18.45 -1.10 11.55
N GLY A 151 -18.08 -0.11 12.36
CA GLY A 151 -18.60 0.09 13.71
C GLY A 151 -20.01 0.68 13.71
N ALA A 152 -20.71 0.56 14.84
CA ALA A 152 -22.08 1.08 14.99
C ALA A 152 -22.20 2.61 14.76
N ASN A 153 -21.10 3.34 14.98
CA ASN A 153 -21.04 4.79 14.85
C ASN A 153 -20.62 5.27 13.44
N MET A 154 -20.37 4.36 12.49
CA MET A 154 -19.99 4.74 11.13
C MET A 154 -21.16 5.46 10.43
N PRO A 155 -20.96 6.67 9.88
CA PRO A 155 -22.01 7.40 9.19
C PRO A 155 -22.62 6.59 8.03
N VAL A 156 -23.95 6.61 7.91
CA VAL A 156 -24.66 5.85 6.88
C VAL A 156 -24.22 6.27 5.46
N SER A 157 -23.90 7.55 5.25
CA SER A 157 -23.46 8.06 3.95
C SER A 157 -22.12 7.45 3.50
N TRP A 158 -21.26 7.01 4.41
CA TRP A 158 -19.96 6.42 4.06
C TRP A 158 -20.11 5.03 3.42
N LYS A 159 -21.26 4.36 3.60
CA LYS A 159 -21.56 3.08 2.94
C LYS A 159 -21.71 3.20 1.42
N TYR A 160 -21.84 4.42 0.91
CA TYR A 160 -21.90 4.72 -0.53
C TYR A 160 -20.53 5.06 -1.13
N CYS A 161 -19.46 4.94 -0.35
CA CYS A 161 -18.09 4.99 -0.82
C CYS A 161 -17.64 3.56 -1.17
N THR A 162 -17.87 3.13 -2.41
CA THR A 162 -17.75 1.71 -2.81
C THR A 162 -16.76 1.45 -3.95
N SER A 163 -16.28 2.50 -4.62
CA SER A 163 -15.41 2.35 -5.79
C SER A 163 -13.96 2.61 -5.40
N PRO A 164 -13.12 1.58 -5.17
CA PRO A 164 -11.73 1.77 -4.80
C PRO A 164 -10.92 2.33 -5.97
N ILE A 165 -10.19 3.41 -5.73
CA ILE A 165 -9.30 4.04 -6.72
C ILE A 165 -7.82 3.88 -6.36
N VAL A 166 -7.54 3.61 -5.08
CA VAL A 166 -6.22 3.24 -4.58
C VAL A 166 -6.40 1.98 -3.75
N ALA A 167 -5.56 0.99 -4.01
CA ALA A 167 -5.44 -0.19 -3.19
C ALA A 167 -3.95 -0.48 -2.95
N TRP A 168 -3.52 -0.32 -1.70
CA TRP A 168 -2.17 -0.65 -1.27
C TRP A 168 -2.22 -1.73 -0.20
N ALA A 169 -1.28 -2.66 -0.25
CA ALA A 169 -1.07 -3.67 0.79
C ALA A 169 0.43 -3.86 1.04
N VAL A 170 0.78 -4.57 2.13
CA VAL A 170 2.17 -4.84 2.52
C VAL A 170 3.01 -5.32 1.34
N GLY A 171 4.12 -4.62 1.09
CA GLY A 171 5.06 -4.91 0.00
C GLY A 171 4.79 -4.16 -1.30
N GLY A 172 3.66 -3.45 -1.43
CA GLY A 172 3.39 -2.58 -2.58
C GLY A 172 4.25 -1.31 -2.56
N GLU A 173 4.73 -0.90 -3.73
CA GLU A 173 5.58 0.29 -3.89
C GLU A 173 4.81 1.50 -4.46
N GLY A 174 3.57 1.29 -4.92
CA GLY A 174 2.75 2.28 -5.60
C GLY A 174 2.25 1.73 -6.95
N GLU A 175 1.46 2.54 -7.64
CA GLU A 175 0.99 2.21 -9.00
C GLU A 175 0.90 3.49 -9.83
N MET A 176 1.31 3.40 -11.09
CA MET A 176 1.17 4.49 -12.06
C MET A 176 0.29 4.02 -13.20
N TYR A 177 -0.65 4.86 -13.61
CA TYR A 177 -1.52 4.56 -14.73
C TYR A 177 -0.72 4.68 -16.04
N PRO A 178 -1.14 3.96 -17.10
CA PRO A 178 -0.56 4.15 -18.43
C PRO A 178 -0.69 5.60 -18.91
N ASP A 179 0.25 6.06 -19.73
CA ASP A 179 0.32 7.45 -20.24
C ASP A 179 -0.96 7.97 -20.91
N HIS A 180 -1.85 7.07 -21.35
CA HIS A 180 -3.10 7.37 -22.04
C HIS A 180 -4.34 7.23 -21.15
N ALA A 181 -4.17 7.02 -19.84
CA ALA A 181 -5.24 6.77 -18.89
C ALA A 181 -5.12 7.65 -17.64
N GLY A 182 -6.26 8.00 -17.07
CA GLY A 182 -6.36 8.81 -15.86
C GLY A 182 -7.79 8.75 -15.33
N LEU A 183 -7.95 8.77 -14.00
CA LEU A 183 -9.27 8.80 -13.37
C LEU A 183 -9.68 10.25 -13.08
N PRO A 184 -10.82 10.74 -13.60
CA PRO A 184 -11.21 12.14 -13.40
C PRO A 184 -11.55 12.42 -11.95
N LEU A 185 -11.20 13.61 -11.46
CA LEU A 185 -11.66 14.15 -10.19
C LEU A 185 -12.76 15.19 -10.42
N GLY A 186 -13.67 15.31 -9.45
CA GLY A 186 -14.79 16.26 -9.48
C GLY A 186 -16.03 15.68 -10.16
N GLU A 187 -17.16 15.83 -9.48
CA GLU A 187 -18.48 15.34 -9.93
C GLU A 187 -18.91 15.98 -11.25
N GLU A 188 -18.57 17.25 -11.47
CA GLU A 188 -18.81 17.98 -12.73
C GLU A 188 -18.05 17.39 -13.93
N HIS A 189 -17.08 16.52 -13.68
CA HIS A 189 -16.26 15.84 -14.67
C HIS A 189 -16.49 14.33 -14.73
N GLY A 190 -17.47 13.82 -13.98
CA GLY A 190 -17.79 12.40 -13.87
C GLY A 190 -16.89 11.61 -12.92
N GLY A 191 -16.10 12.29 -12.10
CA GLY A 191 -15.35 11.71 -10.98
C GLY A 191 -16.05 11.91 -9.64
N ALA A 192 -15.38 11.60 -8.53
CA ALA A 192 -15.86 11.99 -7.19
C ALA A 192 -15.21 13.28 -6.67
N THR A 193 -15.93 13.98 -5.80
CA THR A 193 -15.41 15.10 -5.00
C THR A 193 -14.96 14.64 -3.60
N TYR A 194 -15.58 13.57 -3.10
CA TYR A 194 -15.37 13.04 -1.76
C TYR A 194 -14.80 11.63 -1.82
N PHE A 195 -13.88 11.35 -0.89
CA PHE A 195 -13.15 10.10 -0.85
C PHE A 195 -13.09 9.56 0.57
N LEU A 196 -13.28 8.25 0.75
CA LEU A 196 -13.13 7.58 2.03
C LEU A 196 -11.83 6.79 2.04
N MET A 197 -10.91 7.15 2.94
CA MET A 197 -9.72 6.36 3.20
C MET A 197 -10.03 5.33 4.29
N GLU A 198 -9.79 4.06 4.00
CA GLU A 198 -9.80 2.97 4.97
C GLU A 198 -8.36 2.48 5.18
N THR A 199 -7.89 2.51 6.42
CA THR A 199 -6.60 1.91 6.79
C THR A 199 -6.84 0.73 7.72
N HIS A 200 -6.31 -0.43 7.35
CA HIS A 200 -6.29 -1.61 8.20
C HIS A 200 -4.97 -1.69 8.95
N TYR A 201 -5.08 -1.65 10.28
CA TYR A 201 -4.00 -1.86 11.21
C TYR A 201 -4.09 -3.26 11.83
N ASP A 202 -2.98 -3.99 11.76
CA ASP A 202 -2.79 -5.28 12.41
C ASP A 202 -2.04 -5.09 13.74
N ASN A 203 -2.63 -5.57 14.83
CA ASN A 203 -2.06 -5.54 16.18
C ASN A 203 -2.15 -6.92 16.84
N PRO A 204 -1.56 -7.98 16.26
CA PRO A 204 -1.75 -9.36 16.73
C PRO A 204 -1.16 -9.60 18.13
N ASN A 205 -0.23 -8.75 18.55
CA ASN A 205 0.42 -8.82 19.85
C ASN A 205 -0.22 -7.90 20.90
N LEU A 206 -1.32 -7.21 20.57
CA LEU A 206 -2.05 -6.30 21.46
C LEU A 206 -1.12 -5.27 22.13
N ARG A 207 -0.20 -4.70 21.35
CA ARG A 207 0.70 -3.66 21.86
C ARG A 207 -0.08 -2.36 22.00
N PRO A 208 0.01 -1.65 23.13
CA PRO A 208 -0.58 -0.33 23.27
C PRO A 208 0.12 0.65 22.32
N GLY A 209 -0.68 1.49 21.64
CA GLY A 209 -0.20 2.54 20.74
C GLY A 209 0.26 3.82 21.42
#